data_AF-A0A2M6ZIY5-F1
#
_entry.id   AF-A0A2M6ZIY5-F1
#
_cell.length_a   1.000
_cell.length_b   1.000
_cell.length_c   1.000
_cell.angle_alpha   90.00
_cell.angle_beta   90.00
_cell.angle_gamma   90.00
#
_symmetry.space_group_name_H-M   'P 1'
#
loop_
_entity.id
_entity.type
_entity.pdbx_description
1 polymer ?
#
loop_
_entity_poly.entity_id
_entity_poly.type
_entity_poly.pdbx_seq_one_letter_code
_entity_poly.pdbx_strand_id
1 'polypeptide(L)'
;MKEFFQRAFTSVNISIEDFAMSFLTRHSAGFPKIMHLVGDAAYWIDKDNIIDGMDAALSVITAADDVGTKYVDQQVYKALKSKDYQSILSKIAMLGPAEMNFTKEQVASKLTEMEKGKFNNFLQRMMKLKVIRGGEIRGEYIFNNRMARLYIWLESSRKVPKNKSGGELSKNK
;
A
#
# COMPACT_ATOMS: atom_id res chain seq x y z
N MET A 1 11.99 12.52 11.99
CA MET A 1 11.05 11.36 11.96
C MET A 1 11.45 10.29 12.96
N LYS A 2 12.65 9.70 12.88
CA LYS A 2 13.11 8.69 13.87
C LYS A 2 12.98 9.18 15.31
N GLU A 3 13.40 10.41 15.59
CA GLU A 3 13.27 11.03 16.91
C GLU A 3 11.84 11.10 17.45
N PHE A 4 10.84 11.22 16.57
CA PHE A 4 9.44 11.24 17.00
C PHE A 4 9.05 9.88 17.59
N PHE A 5 9.29 8.80 16.85
CA PHE A 5 8.97 7.45 17.31
C PHE A 5 9.81 7.08 18.54
N GLN A 6 11.10 7.40 18.51
CA GLN A 6 11.99 7.15 19.63
C GLN A 6 11.47 7.81 20.91
N ARG A 7 11.17 9.11 20.86
CA ARG A 7 10.64 9.84 22.03
C ARG A 7 9.28 9.31 22.47
N ALA A 8 8.39 9.02 21.52
CA ALA A 8 7.05 8.52 21.81
C ALA A 8 7.13 7.19 22.59
N PHE A 9 7.83 6.18 22.06
CA PHE A 9 7.92 4.87 22.70
C PHE A 9 8.73 4.91 24.01
N THR A 10 9.87 5.62 24.03
CA THR A 10 10.67 5.72 25.25
C THR A 10 9.92 6.43 26.39
N SER A 11 9.01 7.38 26.09
CA SER A 11 8.22 8.04 27.14
C SER A 11 7.25 7.11 27.89
N VAL A 12 6.98 5.93 27.32
CA VAL A 12 6.15 4.88 27.91
C VAL A 12 6.93 3.59 28.19
N ASN A 13 8.27 3.68 28.31
CA ASN A 13 9.19 2.57 28.55
C ASN A 13 9.17 1.45 27.50
N ILE A 14 8.80 1.78 26.26
CA ILE A 14 8.88 0.86 25.12
C ILE A 14 10.16 1.15 24.34
N SER A 15 10.88 0.08 24.00
CA SER A 15 12.04 0.11 23.10
C SER A 15 11.61 -0.21 21.67
N ILE A 16 12.43 0.16 20.69
CA ILE A 16 12.13 -0.08 19.28
C ILE A 16 13.39 -0.52 18.54
N GLU A 17 13.28 -1.58 17.77
CA GLU A 17 14.39 -2.08 16.96
C GLU A 17 14.66 -1.20 15.73
N ASP A 18 15.90 -1.22 15.24
CA ASP A 18 16.32 -0.39 14.10
C ASP A 18 15.54 -0.68 12.82
N PHE A 19 15.21 -1.96 12.58
CA PHE A 19 14.39 -2.36 11.45
C PHE A 19 12.98 -1.80 11.57
N ALA A 20 12.34 -2.00 12.73
CA ALA A 20 11.01 -1.47 13.03
C ALA A 20 10.96 0.06 12.86
N MET A 21 11.92 0.78 13.45
CA MET A 21 12.08 2.23 13.32
C MET A 21 12.15 2.67 11.85
N SER A 22 12.97 1.98 11.07
CA SER A 22 13.15 2.27 9.64
C SER A 22 11.89 1.97 8.84
N PHE A 23 11.17 0.91 9.19
CA PHE A 23 9.94 0.48 8.53
C PHE A 23 8.78 1.45 8.78
N LEU A 24 8.55 1.85 10.05
CA LEU A 24 7.54 2.84 10.43
C LEU A 24 7.81 4.20 9.77
N THR A 25 9.06 4.66 9.82
CA THR A 25 9.48 5.93 9.22
C THR A 25 9.24 5.96 7.72
N ARG A 26 9.62 4.89 7.00
CA ARG A 26 9.45 4.78 5.55
C ARG A 26 7.98 4.85 5.13
N HIS A 27 7.10 4.15 5.83
CA HIS A 27 5.67 4.12 5.50
C HIS A 27 4.94 5.40 5.91
N SER A 28 5.44 6.10 6.93
CA SER A 28 4.91 7.39 7.35
C SER A 28 5.24 8.53 6.39
N ALA A 29 6.33 8.43 5.64
CA ALA A 29 6.78 9.40 4.64
C ALA A 29 6.81 10.87 5.14
N GLY A 30 7.01 11.08 6.44
CA GLY A 30 7.09 12.40 7.06
C GLY A 30 5.76 13.08 7.35
N PHE A 31 4.62 12.42 7.09
CA PHE A 31 3.30 12.97 7.39
C PHE A 31 2.97 12.76 8.87
N PRO A 32 2.86 13.83 9.70
CA PRO A 32 2.64 13.67 11.15
C PRO A 32 1.41 12.82 11.48
N LYS A 33 0.31 13.00 10.74
CA LYS A 33 -0.91 12.19 10.91
C LYS A 33 -0.66 10.69 10.69
N ILE A 34 0.13 10.32 9.68
CA ILE A 34 0.45 8.91 9.43
C ILE A 34 1.40 8.39 10.51
N MET A 35 2.36 9.21 10.94
CA MET A 35 3.27 8.86 12.04
C MET A 35 2.50 8.55 13.33
N HIS A 36 1.47 9.34 13.66
CA HIS A 36 0.57 9.05 14.77
C HIS A 36 -0.18 7.73 14.57
N LEU A 37 -0.80 7.51 13.41
CA LEU A 37 -1.58 6.29 13.17
C LEU A 37 -0.74 5.01 13.27
N VAL A 38 0.46 4.99 12.69
CA VAL A 38 1.32 3.81 12.79
C VAL A 38 1.91 3.64 14.19
N GLY A 39 2.22 4.75 14.87
CA GLY A 39 2.73 4.73 16.24
C GLY A 39 1.71 4.22 17.25
N ASP A 40 0.48 4.71 17.18
CA ASP A 40 -0.64 4.27 18.01
C ASP A 40 -0.94 2.79 17.77
N ALA A 41 -0.96 2.35 16.50
CA ALA A 41 -1.16 0.95 16.18
C ALA A 41 -0.04 0.06 16.75
N ALA A 42 1.23 0.47 16.61
CA ALA A 42 2.36 -0.28 17.16
C ALA A 42 2.28 -0.39 18.69
N TYR A 43 1.94 0.71 19.38
CA TYR A 43 1.73 0.72 20.83
C TYR A 43 0.69 -0.30 21.30
N TRP A 44 -0.46 -0.39 20.61
CA TRP A 44 -1.51 -1.34 20.99
C TRP A 44 -1.21 -2.79 20.61
N ILE A 45 -0.44 -2.99 19.54
CA ILE A 45 -0.07 -4.32 19.04
C ILE A 45 0.98 -4.96 19.96
N ASP A 46 1.98 -4.19 20.38
CA ASP A 46 3.06 -4.62 21.28
C ASP A 46 2.54 -5.33 22.54
N LYS A 47 3.30 -6.33 22.98
CA LYS A 47 2.97 -7.18 24.13
C LYS A 47 4.14 -7.36 25.09
N ASP A 48 5.35 -6.94 24.75
CA ASP A 48 6.56 -7.18 25.54
C ASP A 48 7.42 -5.93 25.78
N ASN A 49 6.95 -4.75 25.34
CA ASN A 49 7.65 -3.46 25.41
C ASN A 49 8.83 -3.35 24.43
N ILE A 50 8.84 -4.14 23.36
CA ILE A 50 9.83 -4.09 22.29
C ILE A 50 9.11 -4.06 20.94
N ILE A 51 9.07 -2.90 20.29
CA ILE A 51 8.55 -2.81 18.92
C ILE A 51 9.54 -3.50 17.97
N ASP A 52 9.20 -4.71 17.57
CA ASP A 52 9.97 -5.52 16.64
C ASP A 52 9.50 -5.34 15.18
N GLY A 53 10.11 -6.11 14.27
CA GLY A 53 9.73 -6.07 12.85
C GLY A 53 8.29 -6.54 12.55
N MET A 54 7.74 -7.46 13.35
CA MET A 54 6.39 -7.96 13.18
C MET A 54 5.36 -6.93 13.66
N ASP A 55 5.60 -6.29 14.80
CA ASP A 55 4.78 -5.19 15.31
C ASP A 55 4.75 -4.02 14.33
N ALA A 56 5.92 -3.67 13.78
CA ALA A 56 6.03 -2.64 12.76
C ALA A 56 5.27 -2.99 11.48
N ALA A 57 5.28 -4.24 11.05
CA ALA A 57 4.54 -4.68 9.87
C ALA A 57 3.02 -4.62 10.10
N LEU A 58 2.55 -5.17 11.23
CA LEU A 58 1.13 -5.20 11.58
C LEU A 58 0.56 -3.80 11.82
N SER A 59 1.33 -2.91 12.46
CA SER A 59 0.93 -1.52 12.69
C SER A 59 0.80 -0.72 11.39
N VAL A 60 1.71 -0.91 10.44
CA VAL A 60 1.62 -0.30 9.11
C VAL A 60 0.40 -0.81 8.34
N ILE A 61 0.11 -2.11 8.38
CA ILE A 61 -1.09 -2.68 7.76
C ILE A 61 -2.36 -2.09 8.40
N THR A 62 -2.41 -2.04 9.72
CA THR A 62 -3.55 -1.49 10.48
C THR A 62 -3.77 -0.01 10.15
N ALA A 63 -2.71 0.78 10.12
CA ALA A 63 -2.79 2.20 9.75
C ALA A 63 -3.18 2.39 8.28
N ALA A 64 -2.72 1.52 7.38
CA ALA A 64 -3.11 1.57 5.97
C ALA A 64 -4.60 1.28 5.77
N ASP A 65 -5.19 0.36 6.53
CA ASP A 65 -6.64 0.14 6.54
C ASP A 65 -7.41 1.38 7.05
N ASP A 66 -6.95 2.03 8.12
CA ASP A 66 -7.63 3.24 8.64
C ASP A 66 -7.56 4.43 7.65
N VAL A 67 -6.40 4.62 7.01
CA VAL A 67 -6.22 5.64 5.98
C VAL A 67 -7.03 5.29 4.72
N GLY A 68 -6.98 4.03 4.31
CA GLY A 68 -7.59 3.50 3.10
C GLY A 68 -9.10 3.57 3.11
N THR A 69 -9.74 3.12 4.17
CA THR A 69 -11.20 3.15 4.33
C THR A 69 -11.77 4.59 4.31
N LYS A 70 -11.03 5.56 4.87
CA LYS A 70 -11.46 6.96 4.89
C LYS A 70 -11.17 7.69 3.58
N TYR A 71 -10.04 7.43 2.95
CA TYR A 71 -9.60 8.16 1.75
C TYR A 71 -9.85 7.38 0.46
N VAL A 72 -9.32 6.16 0.35
CA VAL A 72 -9.35 5.37 -0.89
C VAL A 72 -10.76 4.87 -1.18
N ASP A 73 -11.50 4.35 -0.21
CA ASP A 73 -12.86 3.87 -0.47
C ASP A 73 -13.78 5.00 -0.93
N GLN A 74 -13.69 6.15 -0.27
CA GLN A 74 -14.52 7.30 -0.55
C GLN A 74 -14.17 7.96 -1.90
N GLN A 75 -12.88 8.11 -2.23
CA GLN A 75 -12.46 8.86 -3.42
C GLN A 75 -12.24 7.96 -4.63
N VAL A 76 -11.80 6.72 -4.44
CA VAL A 76 -11.39 5.81 -5.52
C VAL A 76 -12.47 4.78 -5.78
N TYR A 77 -12.78 3.90 -4.82
CA TYR A 77 -13.72 2.80 -5.10
C TYR A 77 -15.14 3.28 -5.38
N LYS A 78 -15.66 4.28 -4.64
CA LYS A 78 -16.95 4.90 -4.97
C LYS A 78 -16.99 5.57 -6.34
N ALA A 79 -15.86 6.12 -6.79
CA ALA A 79 -15.74 6.78 -8.10
C ALA A 79 -15.53 5.78 -9.26
N LEU A 80 -15.03 4.57 -8.98
CA LEU A 80 -14.74 3.52 -9.95
C LEU A 80 -15.81 2.41 -9.90
N LYS A 81 -17.05 2.73 -10.28
CA LYS A 81 -18.14 1.73 -10.36
C LYS A 81 -18.02 0.75 -11.53
N SER A 82 -17.20 1.08 -12.53
CA SER A 82 -16.98 0.22 -13.70
C SER A 82 -16.18 -1.03 -13.33
N LYS A 83 -16.70 -2.21 -13.70
CA LYS A 83 -16.01 -3.50 -13.49
C LYS A 83 -14.63 -3.52 -14.14
N ASP A 84 -14.50 -2.94 -15.33
CA ASP A 84 -13.22 -2.87 -16.05
C ASP A 84 -12.21 -1.97 -15.32
N TYR A 85 -12.67 -0.86 -14.73
CA TYR A 85 -11.79 0.02 -13.95
C TYR A 85 -11.33 -0.66 -12.66
N GLN A 86 -12.21 -1.41 -11.99
CA GLN A 86 -11.84 -2.19 -10.82
C GLN A 86 -10.84 -3.30 -11.16
N SER A 87 -11.03 -3.96 -12.31
CA SER A 87 -10.10 -4.98 -12.82
C SER A 87 -8.73 -4.38 -13.16
N ILE A 88 -8.69 -3.23 -13.86
CA ILE A 88 -7.44 -2.50 -14.13
C ILE A 88 -6.73 -2.11 -12.82
N LEU A 89 -7.46 -1.56 -11.85
CA LEU A 89 -6.90 -1.18 -10.56
C LEU A 89 -6.32 -2.39 -9.82
N SER A 90 -7.02 -3.53 -9.84
CA SER A 90 -6.54 -4.78 -9.25
C SER A 90 -5.25 -5.26 -9.91
N LYS A 91 -5.14 -5.18 -11.25
CA LYS A 91 -3.92 -5.58 -11.98
C LYS A 91 -2.72 -4.69 -11.67
N ILE A 92 -2.94 -3.38 -11.48
CA ILE A 92 -1.92 -2.45 -11.00
C ILE A 92 -1.54 -2.81 -9.56
N ALA A 93 -2.53 -3.08 -8.70
CA ALA A 93 -2.31 -3.46 -7.31
C ALA A 93 -1.42 -4.71 -7.21
N MET A 94 -1.68 -5.73 -8.03
CA MET A 94 -0.91 -6.98 -8.09
C MET A 94 0.53 -6.82 -8.58
N LEU A 95 0.99 -5.62 -8.97
CA LEU A 95 2.42 -5.32 -9.12
C LEU A 95 3.16 -5.23 -7.77
N GLY A 96 2.42 -5.19 -6.66
CA GLY A 96 2.95 -5.13 -5.31
C GLY A 96 3.09 -3.70 -4.76
N PRO A 97 3.25 -3.53 -3.44
CA PRO A 97 3.26 -2.23 -2.79
C PRO A 97 4.66 -1.63 -2.54
N ALA A 98 5.74 -2.35 -2.89
CA ALA A 98 7.12 -1.92 -2.64
C ALA A 98 7.52 -0.69 -3.50
N GLU A 99 7.39 -0.87 -4.81
CA GLU A 99 7.08 0.13 -5.83
C GLU A 99 6.36 1.40 -5.35
N MET A 100 6.71 2.62 -5.77
CA MET A 100 5.72 3.71 -5.83
C MET A 100 5.28 4.03 -7.26
N ASN A 101 6.12 3.73 -8.24
CA ASN A 101 5.86 3.87 -9.65
C ASN A 101 5.37 2.56 -10.31
N PHE A 102 4.86 2.70 -11.54
CA PHE A 102 4.64 1.65 -12.51
C PHE A 102 4.62 2.27 -13.92
N THR A 103 4.90 1.48 -14.95
CA THR A 103 4.79 1.94 -16.34
C THR A 103 3.49 1.47 -16.99
N LYS A 104 3.03 2.23 -17.97
CA LYS A 104 1.87 1.89 -18.78
C LYS A 104 2.05 0.53 -19.46
N GLU A 105 3.25 0.26 -19.95
CA GLU A 105 3.62 -0.97 -20.65
C GLU A 105 3.54 -2.19 -19.72
N GLN A 106 4.05 -2.06 -18.49
CA GLN A 106 3.98 -3.10 -17.46
C GLN A 106 2.54 -3.53 -17.16
N VAL A 107 1.60 -2.58 -17.17
CA VAL A 107 0.18 -2.85 -16.90
C VAL A 107 -0.51 -3.35 -18.15
N ALA A 108 -0.26 -2.73 -19.31
CA ALA A 108 -0.93 -3.04 -20.57
C ALA A 108 -0.75 -4.50 -21.01
N SER A 109 0.39 -5.12 -20.71
CA SER A 109 0.65 -6.54 -20.98
C SER A 109 -0.29 -7.49 -20.21
N LYS A 110 -0.92 -7.02 -19.12
CA LYS A 110 -1.84 -7.79 -18.28
C LYS A 110 -3.32 -7.47 -18.58
N LEU A 111 -3.59 -6.50 -19.45
CA LEU A 111 -4.94 -6.05 -19.78
C LEU A 111 -5.54 -6.88 -20.93
N THR A 112 -6.84 -7.14 -20.85
CA THR A 112 -7.67 -7.60 -21.96
C THR A 112 -7.87 -6.48 -22.99
N GLU A 113 -8.29 -6.81 -24.21
CA GLU A 113 -8.55 -5.81 -25.26
C GLU A 113 -9.59 -4.76 -24.82
N MET A 114 -10.65 -5.17 -24.10
CA MET A 114 -11.64 -4.25 -23.55
C MET A 114 -11.03 -3.28 -22.53
N GLU A 115 -10.16 -3.77 -21.64
CA GLU A 115 -9.49 -2.93 -20.64
C GLU A 115 -8.46 -2.00 -21.29
N LYS A 116 -7.72 -2.47 -22.30
CA LYS A 116 -6.75 -1.64 -23.05
C LYS A 116 -7.43 -0.42 -23.66
N GLY A 117 -8.60 -0.60 -24.29
CA GLY A 117 -9.39 0.52 -24.82
C GLY A 117 -9.83 1.54 -23.77
N LYS A 118 -9.95 1.11 -22.50
CA LYS A 118 -10.37 1.96 -21.37
C LYS A 118 -9.20 2.50 -20.54
N PHE A 119 -7.99 2.03 -20.77
CA PHE A 119 -6.87 2.24 -19.85
C PHE A 119 -6.44 3.71 -19.76
N ASN A 120 -6.38 4.43 -20.88
CA ASN A 120 -6.03 5.86 -20.87
C ASN A 120 -7.03 6.69 -20.03
N ASN A 121 -8.33 6.43 -20.19
CA ASN A 121 -9.37 7.12 -19.45
C ASN A 121 -9.32 6.77 -17.96
N PHE A 122 -8.99 5.53 -17.63
CA PHE A 122 -8.73 5.10 -16.26
C PHE A 122 -7.57 5.90 -15.64
N LEU A 123 -6.43 6.01 -16.32
CA LEU A 123 -5.26 6.73 -15.83
C LEU A 123 -5.56 8.22 -15.62
N GLN A 124 -6.24 8.86 -16.58
CA GLN A 124 -6.71 10.24 -16.45
C GLN A 124 -7.62 10.42 -15.24
N ARG A 125 -8.55 9.48 -15.03
CA ARG A 125 -9.45 9.50 -13.87
C ARG A 125 -8.68 9.40 -12.55
N MET A 126 -7.72 8.49 -12.45
CA MET A 126 -6.88 8.31 -11.26
C MET A 126 -6.01 9.54 -10.96
N MET A 127 -5.52 10.22 -12.00
CA MET A 127 -4.82 11.51 -11.83
C MET A 127 -5.75 12.62 -11.36
N LYS A 128 -6.97 12.71 -11.91
CA LYS A 128 -7.98 13.68 -11.47
C LYS A 128 -8.40 13.47 -10.01
N LEU A 129 -8.45 12.20 -9.57
CA LEU A 129 -8.68 11.81 -8.18
C LEU A 129 -7.43 11.98 -7.29
N LYS A 130 -6.32 12.48 -7.84
CA LYS A 130 -5.03 12.68 -7.14
C LYS A 130 -4.49 11.42 -6.46
N VAL A 131 -4.81 10.24 -6.99
CA VAL A 131 -4.26 8.97 -6.49
C VAL A 131 -2.87 8.73 -7.05
N ILE A 132 -2.71 9.05 -8.34
CA ILE A 132 -1.45 8.94 -9.07
C ILE A 132 -1.11 10.27 -9.75
N ARG A 133 0.16 10.43 -10.14
CA ARG A 133 0.66 11.51 -11.00
C ARG A 133 1.56 10.93 -12.09
N GLY A 134 1.87 11.72 -13.11
CA GLY A 134 2.91 11.36 -14.07
C GLY A 134 4.28 11.28 -13.42
N GLY A 135 5.10 10.32 -13.86
CA GLY A 135 6.49 10.16 -13.47
C GLY A 135 7.45 11.03 -14.26
N GLU A 136 8.74 10.67 -14.23
CA GLU A 136 9.80 11.41 -14.91
C GLU A 136 9.84 11.09 -16.41
N ILE A 137 9.48 9.86 -16.76
CA ILE A 137 9.44 9.40 -18.16
C ILE A 137 8.01 9.27 -18.67
N ARG A 138 7.84 9.42 -19.99
CA ARG A 138 6.54 9.24 -20.65
C ARG A 138 6.04 7.82 -20.41
N GLY A 139 4.80 7.69 -19.93
CA GLY A 139 4.17 6.40 -19.64
C GLY A 139 4.42 5.89 -18.23
N GLU A 140 5.22 6.59 -17.42
CA GLU A 140 5.36 6.30 -16.00
C GLU A 140 4.30 7.02 -15.16
N TYR A 141 3.79 6.31 -14.16
CA TYR A 141 2.85 6.84 -13.18
C TYR A 141 3.31 6.49 -11.76
N ILE A 142 3.14 7.44 -10.84
CA ILE A 142 3.59 7.31 -9.45
C ILE A 142 2.38 7.51 -8.52
N PHE A 143 2.20 6.61 -7.55
CA PHE A 143 1.23 6.82 -6.48
C PHE A 143 1.65 8.01 -5.60
N ASN A 144 0.70 8.86 -5.25
CA ASN A 144 0.99 10.05 -4.42
C ASN A 144 1.16 9.70 -2.94
N ASN A 145 0.66 8.54 -2.50
CA ASN A 145 0.66 8.13 -1.10
C ASN A 145 0.93 6.63 -0.95
N ARG A 146 1.94 6.28 -0.16
CA ARG A 146 2.38 4.89 0.06
C ARG A 146 1.33 4.06 0.81
N MET A 147 0.64 4.65 1.80
CA MET A 147 -0.47 3.99 2.50
C MET A 147 -1.64 3.71 1.57
N ALA A 148 -1.95 4.63 0.65
CA ALA A 148 -2.99 4.39 -0.35
C ALA A 148 -2.62 3.23 -1.30
N ARG A 149 -1.36 3.18 -1.78
CA ARG A 149 -0.88 2.05 -2.59
C ARG A 149 -0.94 0.73 -1.82
N LEU A 150 -0.48 0.72 -0.57
CA LEU A 150 -0.50 -0.46 0.29
C LEU A 150 -1.93 -0.95 0.50
N TYR A 151 -2.86 -0.05 0.83
CA TYR A 151 -4.27 -0.39 1.00
C TYR A 151 -4.89 -0.98 -0.27
N ILE A 152 -4.67 -0.36 -1.44
CA ILE A 152 -5.17 -0.87 -2.72
C ILE A 152 -4.66 -2.30 -3.00
N TRP A 153 -3.40 -2.57 -2.63
CA TRP A 153 -2.82 -3.92 -2.73
C TRP A 153 -3.45 -4.90 -1.74
N LEU A 154 -3.64 -4.52 -0.47
CA LEU A 154 -4.31 -5.34 0.55
C LEU A 154 -5.73 -5.70 0.10
N GLU A 155 -6.52 -4.71 -0.30
CA GLU A 155 -7.90 -4.88 -0.78
C GLU A 155 -7.99 -5.78 -2.00
N SER A 156 -7.06 -5.63 -2.93
CA SER A 156 -7.04 -6.47 -4.13
C SER A 156 -6.60 -7.90 -3.81
N SER A 157 -5.68 -8.09 -2.86
CA SER A 157 -5.22 -9.40 -2.39
C SER A 157 -6.28 -10.17 -1.62
N ARG A 158 -7.11 -9.47 -0.82
CA ARG A 158 -8.27 -10.06 -0.10
C ARG A 158 -9.32 -10.65 -1.06
N LYS A 159 -9.42 -10.10 -2.28
CA LYS A 159 -10.38 -10.54 -3.31
C LYS A 159 -9.87 -11.70 -4.16
N VAL A 160 -8.56 -11.99 -4.14
CA VAL A 160 -8.00 -13.15 -4.84
C VAL A 160 -8.19 -14.39 -3.94
N PRO A 161 -8.84 -15.47 -4.42
CA PRO A 161 -8.94 -16.71 -3.66
C PRO A 161 -7.54 -17.24 -3.32
N LYS A 162 -7.29 -17.62 -2.05
CA LYS A 162 -6.00 -18.08 -1.53
C LYS A 162 -5.40 -19.35 -2.18
N ASN A 163 -5.98 -19.87 -3.28
CA ASN A 163 -5.62 -21.16 -3.88
C ASN A 163 -4.55 -21.13 -4.98
N LYS A 164 -3.67 -20.11 -5.05
CA LYS A 164 -2.60 -20.06 -6.09
C LYS A 164 -1.20 -19.67 -5.58
N SER A 165 -0.91 -19.89 -4.30
CA SER A 165 0.45 -19.69 -3.75
C SER A 165 0.80 -20.80 -2.77
N GLY A 166 0.86 -22.03 -3.27
CA GLY A 166 1.25 -23.20 -2.49
C GLY A 166 1.24 -24.45 -3.35
N GLY A 167 2.37 -24.75 -3.99
CA GLY A 167 2.56 -26.01 -4.71
C GLY A 167 3.50 -25.90 -5.89
N GLU A 168 4.80 -25.87 -5.64
CA GLU A 168 5.84 -26.53 -6.45
C GLU A 168 7.20 -26.35 -5.77
N LEU A 169 7.39 -27.05 -4.66
CA LEU A 169 8.71 -27.37 -4.09
C LEU A 169 8.55 -28.72 -3.41
N SER A 170 8.83 -29.78 -4.17
CA SER A 170 9.13 -31.15 -3.73
C SER A 170 8.59 -32.14 -4.78
N LYS A 171 9.48 -32.54 -5.69
CA LYS A 171 9.76 -33.92 -6.07
C LYS A 171 10.63 -33.90 -7.32
N ASN A 172 11.93 -34.06 -7.13
CA ASN A 172 12.67 -35.05 -7.90
C ASN A 172 13.64 -35.73 -6.93
N LYS A 173 13.44 -37.05 -6.83
CA LYS A 173 14.38 -38.00 -6.24
C LYS A 173 15.61 -38.11 -7.11
#